data_AF-A0A7Y6N3Z1-F1
#
_entry.id   AF-A0A7Y6N3Z1-F1
#
_cell.length_a   1.000
_cell.length_b   1.000
_cell.length_c   1.000
_cell.angle_alpha   90.00
_cell.angle_beta   90.00
_cell.angle_gamma   90.00
#
_symmetry.space_group_name_H-M   'P 1'
#
loop_
_entity.id
_entity.type
_entity.pdbx_description
1 polymer ?
#
loop_
_entity_poly.entity_id
_entity_poly.type
_entity_poly.pdbx_seq_one_letter_code
_entity_poly.pdbx_strand_id
1 'polypeptide(L)'
;MIRKTLNASQLQQEVNRRIHRLQEIVDDGVKIRVPRPQLQEPDKTGCNWNMTHFGNAIGFERDIEGVLRAMRAEYNLSTEVKDTGNPFGD
;
A
#
# COMPACT_ATOMS: atom_id res chain seq x y z
N MET A 1 5.19 -10.70 14.89
CA MET A 1 4.84 -10.65 13.46
C MET A 1 6.01 -10.02 12.72
N ILE A 2 6.58 -10.70 11.73
CA ILE A 2 7.71 -10.20 10.95
C ILE A 2 7.14 -9.28 9.87
N ARG A 3 7.53 -8.01 9.86
CA ARG A 3 7.11 -7.07 8.81
C ARG A 3 7.85 -7.39 7.53
N LYS A 4 7.12 -7.53 6.43
CA LYS A 4 7.72 -7.67 5.11
C LYS A 4 8.09 -6.29 4.58
N THR A 5 9.28 -6.12 4.06
CA THR A 5 9.71 -4.87 3.41
C THR A 5 9.43 -4.97 1.91
N LEU A 6 8.68 -4.01 1.37
CA LEU A 6 8.34 -3.94 -0.06
C LEU A 6 8.82 -2.62 -0.65
N ASN A 7 9.21 -2.67 -1.92
CA ASN A 7 9.54 -1.47 -2.70
C ASN A 7 8.29 -0.60 -2.95
N ALA A 8 8.49 0.69 -3.21
CA ALA A 8 7.40 1.64 -3.41
C ALA A 8 6.38 1.19 -4.47
N SER A 9 6.85 0.65 -5.60
CA SER A 9 5.99 0.14 -6.68
C SER A 9 5.20 -1.11 -6.27
N GLN A 10 5.83 -2.05 -5.55
CA GLN A 10 5.16 -3.26 -5.09
C GLN A 10 4.10 -2.94 -4.04
N LEU A 11 4.43 -2.04 -3.11
CA LEU A 11 3.51 -1.60 -2.08
C LEU A 11 2.34 -0.83 -2.69
N GLN A 12 2.59 0.02 -3.69
CA GLN A 12 1.53 0.67 -4.47
C GLN A 12 0.61 -0.35 -5.16
N GLN A 13 1.19 -1.37 -5.81
CA GLN A 13 0.42 -2.41 -6.50
C GLN A 13 -0.42 -3.25 -5.53
N GLU A 14 0.13 -3.63 -4.37
CA GLU A 14 -0.62 -4.39 -3.37
C GLU A 14 -1.75 -3.57 -2.74
N VAL A 15 -1.50 -2.30 -2.43
CA VAL A 15 -2.56 -1.37 -1.97
C VAL A 15 -3.63 -1.24 -3.04
N ASN A 16 -3.24 -1.03 -4.31
CA ASN A 16 -4.18 -0.98 -5.43
C ASN A 16 -5.00 -2.27 -5.55
N ARG A 17 -4.36 -3.43 -5.44
CA ARG A 17 -5.04 -4.73 -5.53
C ARG A 17 -6.01 -4.95 -4.37
N ARG A 18 -5.63 -4.63 -3.13
CA ARG A 18 -6.52 -4.76 -1.96
C ARG A 18 -7.70 -3.81 -2.05
N ILE A 19 -7.46 -2.55 -2.42
CA ILE A 19 -8.51 -1.53 -2.58
C ILE A 19 -9.48 -1.95 -3.70
N HIS A 20 -9.00 -2.33 -4.88
CA HIS A 20 -9.84 -2.78 -5.98
C HIS A 20 -10.47 -4.17 -5.75
N ARG A 21 -10.16 -4.84 -4.65
CA ARG A 21 -10.82 -6.07 -4.21
C ARG A 21 -11.92 -5.81 -3.18
N LEU A 22 -12.00 -4.60 -2.63
CA LEU A 22 -13.10 -4.22 -1.76
C LEU A 22 -14.40 -4.26 -2.56
N GLN A 23 -15.36 -5.02 -2.06
CA GLN A 23 -16.61 -5.26 -2.77
C GLN A 23 -17.33 -3.96 -3.08
N GLU A 24 -17.29 -2.97 -2.18
CA GLU A 24 -17.91 -1.66 -2.41
C GLU A 24 -17.29 -0.91 -3.61
N ILE A 25 -15.97 -0.99 -3.79
CA ILE A 25 -15.27 -0.33 -4.90
C ILE A 25 -15.52 -1.09 -6.22
N VAL A 26 -15.60 -2.42 -6.15
CA VAL A 26 -15.91 -3.27 -7.31
C VAL A 26 -17.36 -3.04 -7.76
N ASP A 27 -18.29 -2.95 -6.83
CA ASP A 27 -19.72 -2.76 -7.08
C ASP A 27 -19.99 -1.39 -7.69
N ASP A 28 -19.36 -0.34 -7.15
CA ASP A 28 -19.48 1.04 -7.65
C ASP A 28 -18.62 1.26 -8.93
N GLY A 29 -17.76 0.31 -9.29
CA GLY A 29 -16.86 0.39 -10.45
C GLY A 29 -15.80 1.50 -10.35
N VAL A 30 -15.53 1.97 -9.13
CA VAL A 30 -14.69 3.14 -8.88
C VAL A 30 -13.21 2.80 -9.04
N LYS A 31 -12.53 3.54 -9.90
CA LYS A 31 -11.07 3.45 -10.01
C LYS A 31 -10.41 4.38 -9.00
N ILE A 32 -10.12 3.86 -7.81
CA ILE A 32 -9.31 4.55 -6.82
C ILE A 32 -7.89 4.72 -7.36
N ARG A 33 -7.42 5.97 -7.42
CA ARG A 33 -6.06 6.28 -7.80
C ARG A 33 -5.17 6.18 -6.56
N VAL A 34 -4.41 5.09 -6.47
CA VAL A 34 -3.45 4.89 -5.38
C VAL A 34 -2.17 5.67 -5.66
N PRO A 35 -1.78 6.63 -4.80
CA PRO A 35 -0.54 7.37 -4.96
C PRO A 35 0.66 6.47 -4.66
N ARG A 36 1.85 6.88 -5.14
CA ARG A 36 3.09 6.21 -4.77
C ARG A 36 3.36 6.43 -3.26
N PRO A 37 3.71 5.38 -2.49
CA PRO A 37 4.05 5.57 -1.08
C PRO A 37 5.30 6.44 -0.95
N GLN A 38 5.24 7.40 -0.04
CA GLN A 38 6.39 8.24 0.29
C GLN A 38 7.02 7.75 1.59
N LEU A 39 8.34 7.67 1.60
CA LEU A 39 9.10 7.37 2.80
C LEU A 39 8.89 8.50 3.81
N GLN A 40 8.59 8.14 5.05
CA GLN A 40 8.46 9.05 6.18
C GLN A 40 9.09 8.45 7.43
N GLU A 41 9.23 9.26 8.47
CA GLU A 41 9.74 8.78 9.75
C GLU A 41 8.87 7.64 10.29
N PRO A 42 9.48 6.59 10.87
CA PRO A 42 8.74 5.46 11.40
C PRO A 42 7.77 5.94 12.49
N ASP A 43 6.48 5.71 12.24
CA ASP A 43 5.41 6.07 13.16
C ASP A 43 5.50 5.27 14.49
N LYS A 44 4.61 5.54 15.44
CA LYS A 44 4.50 4.70 16.67
C LYS A 44 4.21 3.22 16.36
N THR A 45 3.63 2.97 15.20
CA THR A 45 3.42 1.62 14.66
C THR A 45 4.68 1.06 14.02
N GLY A 46 5.75 1.82 13.84
CA GLY A 46 7.00 1.49 13.14
C GLY A 46 6.85 1.33 11.63
N CYS A 47 5.81 1.96 11.07
CA CYS A 47 5.61 2.10 9.63
C CYS A 47 6.37 3.33 9.14
N ASN A 48 7.24 3.15 8.15
CA ASN A 48 8.11 4.20 7.60
C ASN A 48 7.58 4.81 6.29
N TRP A 49 6.29 4.67 5.98
CA TRP A 49 5.74 5.19 4.73
C TRP A 49 4.30 5.71 4.87
N ASN A 50 3.95 6.68 4.02
CA ASN A 50 2.62 7.27 3.95
C ASN A 50 2.04 7.28 2.54
N MET A 51 0.73 7.39 2.49
CA MET A 51 -0.04 7.75 1.32
C MET A 51 -1.14 8.72 1.76
N THR A 52 -1.17 9.92 1.19
CA THR A 52 -2.10 10.99 1.60
C THR A 52 -3.05 11.42 0.48
N HIS A 53 -2.73 11.16 -0.79
CA HIS A 53 -3.52 11.63 -1.94
C HIS A 53 -4.15 10.48 -2.73
N PHE A 54 -5.15 9.81 -2.14
CA PHE A 54 -5.96 8.84 -2.88
C PHE A 54 -6.99 9.58 -3.75
N GLY A 55 -6.93 9.36 -5.06
CA GLY A 55 -7.94 9.91 -5.97
C GLY A 55 -9.21 9.06 -5.96
N ASN A 56 -10.37 9.71 -5.97
CA ASN A 56 -11.70 9.06 -5.93
C ASN A 56 -11.99 8.23 -4.67
N ALA A 57 -11.24 8.44 -3.57
CA ALA A 57 -11.47 7.74 -2.30
C ALA A 57 -12.66 8.26 -1.49
N ILE A 58 -13.29 9.36 -1.92
CA ILE A 58 -14.42 9.97 -1.23
C ILE A 58 -15.57 8.97 -1.15
N GLY A 59 -16.02 8.64 0.06
CA GLY A 59 -17.04 7.62 0.33
C GLY A 59 -16.49 6.25 0.72
N PHE A 60 -15.22 5.93 0.40
CA PHE A 60 -14.56 4.65 0.72
C PHE A 60 -13.41 4.82 1.73
N GLU A 61 -13.31 5.99 2.36
CA GLU A 61 -12.19 6.37 3.24
C GLU A 61 -12.01 5.39 4.39
N ARG A 62 -13.11 4.87 4.98
CA ARG A 62 -13.05 3.92 6.10
C ARG A 62 -12.47 2.57 5.68
N ASP A 63 -12.90 2.05 4.54
CA ASP A 63 -12.42 0.78 3.99
C ASP A 63 -10.98 0.87 3.51
N ILE A 64 -10.65 1.98 2.84
CA ILE A 64 -9.28 2.30 2.41
C ILE A 64 -8.37 2.46 3.65
N GLU A 65 -8.81 3.17 4.69
CA GLU A 65 -8.05 3.33 5.93
C GLU A 65 -7.83 1.98 6.63
N GLY A 66 -8.84 1.10 6.66
CA GLY A 66 -8.73 -0.24 7.19
C GLY A 66 -7.67 -1.08 6.46
N VAL A 67 -7.71 -1.06 5.12
CA VAL A 67 -6.71 -1.72 4.27
C VAL A 67 -5.32 -1.13 4.52
N LEU A 68 -5.20 0.20 4.57
CA LEU A 68 -3.93 0.87 4.80
C LEU A 68 -3.37 0.55 6.17
N ARG A 69 -4.18 0.53 7.22
CA ARG A 69 -3.75 0.22 8.57
C ARG A 69 -3.22 -1.21 8.67
N ALA A 70 -3.90 -2.18 8.04
CA ALA A 70 -3.40 -3.55 7.93
C ALA A 70 -2.07 -3.60 7.16
N MET A 71 -2.00 -2.92 6.00
CA MET A 71 -0.79 -2.85 5.20
C MET A 71 0.38 -2.20 5.96
N ARG A 72 0.15 -1.13 6.74
CA ARG A 72 1.18 -0.48 7.55
C ARG A 72 1.67 -1.34 8.71
N ALA A 73 0.84 -2.25 9.21
CA ALA A 73 1.22 -3.20 10.25
C ALA A 73 2.01 -4.40 9.69
N GLU A 74 1.66 -4.84 8.47
CA GLU A 74 2.26 -5.98 7.78
C GLU A 74 3.51 -5.62 6.95
N TYR A 75 3.53 -4.42 6.37
CA TYR A 75 4.52 -3.99 5.38
C TYR A 75 5.20 -2.68 5.74
N ASN A 76 6.53 -2.67 5.55
CA ASN A 76 7.35 -1.47 5.57
C ASN A 76 7.86 -1.14 4.17
N LEU A 77 8.16 0.13 3.92
CA LEU A 77 8.74 0.57 2.67
C LEU A 77 10.23 0.28 2.71
N SER A 78 10.71 -0.52 1.77
CA SER A 78 12.14 -0.75 1.60
C SER A 78 12.80 0.57 1.21
N THR A 79 13.65 1.10 2.09
CA THR A 79 14.58 2.21 1.77
C THR A 79 15.76 1.73 0.94
N GLU A 80 15.94 0.41 0.84
CA GLU A 80 17.00 -0.22 0.06
C GLU A 80 16.66 -0.10 -1.43
N VAL A 81 17.21 0.93 -2.06
CA VAL A 81 17.51 0.90 -3.50
C VAL A 81 18.44 -0.30 -3.72
N LYS A 82 17.88 -1.37 -4.29
CA LYS A 82 18.44 -2.70 -4.59
C LYS A 82 18.09 -3.77 -3.54
N ASP A 83 17.10 -4.58 -3.87
CA ASP A 83 17.47 -5.89 -4.40
C ASP A 83 16.47 -6.29 -5.48
N THR A 84 17.00 -6.39 -6.69
CA THR A 84 16.44 -7.12 -7.82
C THR A 84 16.31 -8.58 -7.40
N GLY A 85 15.23 -8.90 -6.67
CA GLY A 85 14.75 -10.26 -6.54
C GLY A 85 14.25 -10.71 -7.91
N ASN A 86 15.18 -11.13 -8.77
CA ASN A 86 14.94 -11.67 -10.09
C ASN A 86 13.96 -12.85 -9.93
N PRO A 87 12.71 -12.77 -10.41
CA PRO A 87 11.77 -13.90 -10.31
C PRO A 87 12.05 -14.98 -11.36
N PHE A 88 13.07 -14.79 -12.20
CA PHE A 88 13.60 -15.76 -13.15
C PHE A 88 15.04 -16.11 -12.73
N GLY A 89 15.19 -16.79 -11.60
CA GLY A 89 16.45 -17.49 -11.30
C GLY A 89 16.46 -18.79 -12.10
N ASP A 90 17.40 -18.89 -13.05
CA ASP A 90 17.81 -20.02 -13.92
C ASP A 90 16.74 -21.06 -14.29
#